data_AF-A0A1M3HJB4-F1
#
_entry.id   AF-A0A1M3HJB4-F1
#
_cell.length_a   1.000
_cell.length_b   1.000
_cell.length_c   1.000
_cell.angle_alpha   90.00
_cell.angle_beta   90.00
_cell.angle_gamma   90.00
#
_symmetry.space_group_name_H-M   'P 1'
#
loop_
_entity.id
_entity.type
_entity.pdbx_description
1 polymer ?
#
loop_
_entity_poly.entity_id
_entity_poly.type
_entity_poly.pdbx_seq_one_letter_code
_entity_poly.pdbx_strand_id
1 'polypeptide(L)'
;MAKYCLVYDAKDALGAGPMDLKLDIADFLLANKAFNLENPVNSTILFEDGNIKPSLTHWQSQLTRKFQEEIYYYLCVVASSREGEHLDRNEGDMDLNDAFQEELDDLQD
;
A
#
# COMPACT_ATOMS: atom_id res chain seq x y z
N MET A 1 -3.13 14.51 7.28
CA MET A 1 -2.53 13.26 6.76
C MET A 1 -3.61 12.20 6.76
N ALA A 2 -3.57 11.22 5.85
CA ALA A 2 -4.53 10.12 5.86
C ALA A 2 -3.81 8.80 5.67
N LYS A 3 -4.27 7.76 6.38
CA LYS A 3 -3.87 6.37 6.21
C LYS A 3 -4.88 5.69 5.29
N TYR A 4 -4.37 5.03 4.27
CA TYR A 4 -5.15 4.28 3.30
C TYR A 4 -4.95 2.79 3.51
N CYS A 5 -5.95 2.01 3.10
CA CYS A 5 -5.85 0.57 2.94
C CYS A 5 -6.08 0.23 1.47
N LEU A 6 -5.07 -0.39 0.87
CA LEU A 6 -5.12 -0.96 -0.47
C LEU A 6 -5.20 -2.47 -0.35
N VAL A 7 -6.35 -3.04 -0.69
CA VAL A 7 -6.52 -4.49 -0.87
C VAL A 7 -6.46 -4.76 -2.37
N TYR A 8 -5.66 -5.72 -2.80
CA TYR A 8 -5.50 -6.04 -4.21
C TYR A 8 -5.54 -7.54 -4.47
N ASP A 9 -5.77 -7.90 -5.72
CA ASP A 9 -5.67 -9.26 -6.22
C ASP A 9 -5.16 -9.24 -7.66
N ALA A 10 -4.36 -10.23 -8.04
CA ALA A 10 -3.80 -10.29 -9.38
C ALA A 10 -4.91 -10.62 -10.38
N LYS A 11 -4.90 -9.95 -11.53
CA LYS A 11 -5.61 -10.44 -12.71
C LYS A 11 -4.80 -11.61 -13.25
N ASP A 12 -5.45 -12.70 -13.66
CA ASP A 12 -4.85 -13.95 -14.20
C ASP A 12 -3.80 -13.78 -15.33
N ALA A 13 -3.48 -12.55 -15.75
CA ALA A 13 -2.63 -12.19 -16.87
C ALA A 13 -1.12 -12.17 -16.58
N LEU A 14 -0.65 -12.27 -15.34
CA LEU A 14 0.78 -12.16 -15.03
C LEU A 14 1.39 -13.49 -14.60
N GLY A 15 2.39 -13.95 -15.36
CA GLY A 15 3.34 -14.98 -14.94
C GLY A 15 4.38 -14.48 -13.92
N ALA A 16 4.18 -13.28 -13.36
CA ALA A 16 4.95 -12.75 -12.23
C ALA A 16 4.41 -13.35 -10.94
N GLY A 17 5.30 -13.72 -10.01
CA GLY A 17 4.87 -14.32 -8.75
C GLY A 17 4.04 -13.34 -7.92
N PRO A 18 3.18 -13.82 -7.00
CA PRO A 18 2.44 -12.96 -6.06
C PRO A 18 3.36 -12.02 -5.24
N MET A 19 4.62 -12.43 -5.05
CA MET A 19 5.65 -11.70 -4.34
C MET A 19 6.18 -10.49 -5.14
N ASP A 20 6.43 -10.68 -6.44
CA ASP A 20 6.91 -9.63 -7.34
C ASP A 20 5.88 -8.48 -7.43
N LEU A 21 4.60 -8.83 -7.51
CA LEU A 21 3.51 -7.84 -7.58
C LEU A 21 3.38 -6.99 -6.31
N LYS A 22 3.56 -7.59 -5.12
CA LYS A 22 3.52 -6.86 -3.84
C LYS A 22 4.60 -5.79 -3.80
N LEU A 23 5.82 -6.16 -4.18
CA LEU A 23 6.98 -5.26 -4.19
C LEU A 23 6.84 -4.18 -5.26
N ASP A 24 6.34 -4.52 -6.46
CA ASP A 24 6.06 -3.54 -7.52
C ASP A 24 5.05 -2.47 -7.08
N ILE A 25 3.99 -2.87 -6.36
CA ILE A 25 3.01 -1.94 -5.81
C ILE A 25 3.65 -1.07 -4.72
N ALA A 26 4.47 -1.66 -3.83
CA ALA A 26 5.13 -0.93 -2.76
C ALA A 26 6.13 0.11 -3.29
N ASP A 27 6.99 -0.26 -4.24
CA ASP A 27 7.91 0.64 -4.92
C ASP A 27 7.16 1.80 -5.60
N PHE A 28 6.07 1.49 -6.31
CA PHE A 28 5.22 2.51 -6.91
C PHE A 28 4.67 3.50 -5.88
N LEU A 29 4.19 3.02 -4.73
CA LEU A 29 3.65 3.86 -3.67
C LEU A 29 4.75 4.79 -3.10
N LEU A 30 5.93 4.26 -2.81
CA LEU A 30 7.09 5.02 -2.33
C LEU A 30 7.52 6.10 -3.34
N ALA A 31 7.64 5.74 -4.62
CA ALA A 31 7.96 6.67 -5.70
C ALA A 31 6.94 7.82 -5.85
N ASN A 32 5.71 7.61 -5.39
CA ASN A 32 4.62 8.59 -5.39
C ASN A 32 4.38 9.25 -4.02
N LYS A 33 5.39 9.23 -3.14
CA LYS A 33 5.39 9.88 -1.82
C LYS A 33 4.41 9.27 -0.80
N ALA A 34 4.12 7.97 -0.91
CA ALA A 34 3.59 7.24 0.23
C ALA A 34 4.71 6.98 1.26
N PHE A 35 4.34 6.79 2.51
CA PHE A 35 5.26 6.37 3.57
C PHE A 35 4.55 5.49 4.59
N ASN A 36 5.31 4.97 5.56
CA ASN A 36 4.84 4.06 6.60
C ASN A 36 4.03 2.90 6.00
N LEU A 37 4.63 2.22 5.01
CA LEU A 37 4.02 1.06 4.38
C LEU A 37 4.01 -0.12 5.37
N GLU A 38 2.85 -0.74 5.56
CA GLU A 38 2.66 -1.92 6.40
C GLU A 38 1.95 -3.01 5.60
N ASN A 39 2.29 -4.28 5.86
CA ASN A 39 1.61 -5.44 5.29
C ASN A 39 0.99 -6.27 6.42
N PRO A 40 -0.15 -5.86 6.97
CA PRO A 40 -0.75 -6.54 8.12
C PRO A 40 -1.28 -7.94 7.77
N VAL A 41 -1.65 -8.17 6.50
CA VAL A 41 -2.11 -9.46 5.97
C VAL A 41 -1.80 -9.56 4.48
N ASN A 42 -1.86 -10.77 3.93
CA ASN A 42 -1.64 -11.00 2.49
C ASN A 42 -2.53 -10.10 1.60
N SER A 43 -1.92 -9.61 0.52
CA SER A 43 -2.54 -8.76 -0.50
C SER A 43 -3.19 -7.47 0.03
N THR A 44 -2.71 -6.97 1.17
CA THR A 44 -3.17 -5.72 1.78
C THR A 44 -1.99 -4.84 2.15
N ILE A 45 -1.94 -3.62 1.63
CA ILE A 45 -0.93 -2.63 2.01
C ILE A 45 -1.63 -1.46 2.70
N LEU A 46 -1.19 -1.13 3.91
CA LEU A 46 -1.51 0.13 4.55
C LEU A 46 -0.41 1.14 4.23
N PHE A 47 -0.76 2.39 3.99
CA PHE A 47 0.21 3.45 3.76
C PHE A 47 -0.36 4.82 4.10
N GLU A 48 0.52 5.79 4.33
CA GLU A 48 0.15 7.16 4.65
C GLU A 48 0.46 8.13 3.49
N ASP A 49 -0.41 9.14 3.33
CA ASP A 49 -0.25 10.17 2.30
C ASP A 49 0.87 11.16 2.63
N GLY A 50 1.85 11.32 1.73
CA GLY A 50 2.80 12.43 1.76
C GLY A 50 2.39 13.69 1.02
N ASN A 51 1.17 13.74 0.49
CA ASN A 51 0.64 14.98 -0.07
C ASN A 51 0.11 15.93 1.01
N ILE A 52 0.23 17.23 0.73
CA ILE A 52 -0.27 18.33 1.59
C ILE A 52 -1.78 18.19 1.86
N LYS A 53 -2.53 17.65 0.90
CA LYS A 53 -3.97 17.39 1.02
C LYS A 53 -4.26 15.94 0.66
N PRO A 54 -4.73 15.12 1.61
CA PRO A 54 -5.16 13.76 1.32
C PRO A 54 -6.25 13.74 0.25
N SER A 55 -6.13 12.83 -0.71
CA SER A 55 -7.09 12.67 -1.79
C SER A 55 -7.18 11.22 -2.25
N LEU A 56 -8.31 10.57 -1.96
CA LEU A 56 -8.60 9.23 -2.47
C LEU A 56 -8.57 9.19 -4.01
N THR A 57 -9.11 10.21 -4.65
CA THR A 57 -9.14 10.32 -6.12
C THR A 57 -7.74 10.42 -6.72
N HIS A 58 -6.78 11.03 -6.00
CA HIS A 58 -5.38 11.07 -6.43
C HIS A 58 -4.81 9.64 -6.52
N TRP A 59 -4.88 8.90 -5.41
CA TRP A 59 -4.37 7.53 -5.35
C TRP A 59 -5.10 6.58 -6.29
N GLN A 60 -6.43 6.70 -6.40
CA GLN A 60 -7.21 5.92 -7.38
C GLN A 60 -6.73 6.19 -8.82
N SER A 61 -6.46 7.44 -9.17
CA SER A 61 -5.96 7.81 -10.50
C SER A 61 -4.57 7.22 -10.76
N GLN A 62 -3.69 7.28 -9.77
CA GLN A 62 -2.32 6.77 -9.85
C GLN A 62 -2.31 5.24 -10.02
N LEU A 63 -3.02 4.51 -9.14
CA LEU A 63 -3.10 3.05 -9.19
C LEU A 63 -3.76 2.56 -10.49
N THR A 64 -4.85 3.20 -10.92
CA THR A 64 -5.49 2.84 -12.18
C THR A 64 -4.54 3.03 -13.35
N ARG A 65 -3.83 4.17 -13.42
CA ARG A 65 -2.91 4.43 -14.51
C ARG A 65 -1.76 3.41 -14.60
N LYS A 66 -1.28 2.92 -13.46
CA LYS A 66 -0.14 1.98 -13.41
C LYS A 66 -0.57 0.52 -13.52
N PHE A 67 -1.59 0.10 -12.77
CA PHE A 67 -1.92 -1.31 -12.54
C PHE A 67 -3.30 -1.73 -13.06
N GLN A 68 -4.01 -0.92 -13.86
CA GLN A 68 -5.37 -1.26 -14.31
C GLN A 68 -5.47 -2.61 -15.02
N GLU A 69 -4.43 -3.08 -15.71
CA GLU A 69 -4.43 -4.38 -16.41
C GLU A 69 -3.89 -5.52 -15.53
N GLU A 70 -3.27 -5.19 -14.41
CA GLU A 70 -2.49 -6.12 -13.58
C GLU A 70 -3.25 -6.59 -12.34
N ILE A 71 -4.04 -5.70 -11.73
CA ILE A 71 -4.71 -6.00 -10.46
C ILE A 71 -6.20 -5.59 -10.46
N TYR A 72 -7.00 -6.36 -9.74
CA TYR A 72 -8.21 -5.84 -9.11
C TYR A 72 -7.83 -5.21 -7.77
N TYR A 73 -8.47 -4.11 -7.39
CA TYR A 73 -8.19 -3.51 -6.08
C TYR A 73 -9.39 -2.79 -5.48
N TYR A 74 -9.37 -2.70 -4.15
CA TYR A 74 -10.17 -1.81 -3.34
C TYR A 74 -9.25 -0.84 -2.59
N LEU A 75 -9.58 0.45 -2.62
CA LEU A 75 -8.83 1.49 -1.93
C LEU A 75 -9.80 2.29 -1.05
N CYS A 76 -9.47 2.43 0.24
CA CYS A 76 -10.22 3.29 1.15
C CYS A 76 -9.30 4.08 2.08
N VAL A 77 -9.85 5.15 2.65
CA VAL A 77 -9.24 5.88 3.77
C VAL A 77 -9.67 5.17 5.05
N VAL A 78 -8.72 4.64 5.82
CA VAL A 78 -9.00 3.96 7.10
C VAL A 78 -8.86 4.89 8.29
N ALA A 79 -8.03 5.93 8.17
CA ALA A 79 -7.90 6.96 9.17
C ALA A 79 -7.55 8.30 8.52
N SER A 80 -8.13 9.40 9.01
CA SER A 80 -7.75 10.76 8.59
C SER A 80 -7.68 11.66 9.81
N SER A 81 -6.54 12.27 10.07
CA SER A 81 -6.43 13.24 11.15
C SER A 81 -6.87 14.62 10.65
N ARG A 82 -7.80 15.25 11.38
CA ARG A 82 -7.82 16.72 11.47
C ARG A 82 -6.78 17.20 12.47
N GLU A 83 -6.55 16.43 13.54
CA GLU A 83 -5.54 16.65 14.57
C GLU A 83 -5.06 15.29 15.13
N GLY A 84 -3.82 14.93 14.83
CA GLY A 84 -2.86 14.26 15.74
C GLY A 84 -3.10 12.89 16.37
N GLU A 85 -4.31 12.33 16.48
CA GLU A 85 -4.49 11.08 17.23
C GLU A 85 -5.12 9.97 16.37
N HIS A 86 -4.26 9.05 15.92
CA HIS A 86 -4.65 7.74 15.44
C HIS A 86 -4.30 6.72 16.53
N LEU A 87 -5.31 6.13 17.16
CA LEU A 87 -5.14 4.92 17.96
C LEU A 87 -5.13 3.74 16.99
N ASP A 88 -3.99 3.50 16.37
CA ASP A 88 -3.81 2.32 15.52
C ASP A 88 -3.74 1.08 16.41
N ARG A 89 -4.76 0.22 16.30
CA ARG A 89 -4.66 -1.18 16.67
C ARG A 89 -4.38 -1.95 15.40
N ASN A 90 -3.12 -2.29 15.16
CA ASN A 90 -2.76 -3.24 14.12
C ASN A 90 -2.96 -4.65 14.70
N GLU A 91 -4.03 -5.33 14.30
CA GLU A 91 -4.33 -6.73 14.67
C GLU A 91 -3.90 -7.71 13.55
N GLY A 92 -3.06 -7.25 12.62
CA GLY A 92 -2.47 -8.08 11.57
C GLY A 92 -1.43 -9.07 12.09
N ASP A 93 -0.96 -9.92 11.18
CA ASP A 93 0.14 -10.85 11.45
C ASP A 93 1.47 -10.08 11.49
N MET A 94 2.13 -10.05 12.65
CA MET A 94 3.40 -9.34 12.82
C MET A 94 4.52 -9.97 12.01
N ASP A 95 4.51 -11.30 11.84
CA ASP A 95 5.57 -12.00 11.11
C ASP A 95 5.56 -11.63 9.62
N LEU A 96 4.37 -11.41 9.06
CA LEU A 96 4.21 -10.93 7.68
C LEU A 96 4.71 -9.49 7.51
N ASN A 97 4.43 -8.64 8.49
CA ASN A 97 4.88 -7.25 8.43
C ASN A 97 6.40 -7.16 8.57
N ASP A 98 7.01 -7.90 9.48
CA ASP A 98 8.47 -7.91 9.68
C ASP A 98 9.19 -8.43 8.42
N ALA A 99 8.71 -9.52 7.83
CA ALA A 99 9.25 -10.03 6.56
C ALA A 99 9.10 -9.00 5.43
N PHE A 100 7.97 -8.28 5.39
CA PHE A 100 7.76 -7.22 4.40
C PHE A 100 8.70 -6.03 4.62
N GLN A 101 9.00 -5.63 5.86
CA GLN A 101 9.98 -4.56 6.11
C GLN A 101 11.39 -4.96 5.66
N GLU A 102 11.81 -6.20 5.90
CA GLU A 102 13.10 -6.72 5.42
C GLU A 102 13.18 -6.68 3.87
N GLU A 103 12.11 -7.08 3.18
CA GLU A 103 12.04 -6.99 1.72
C GLU A 103 12.07 -5.55 1.18
N LEU A 104 11.50 -4.58 1.92
CA LEU A 104 11.55 -3.16 1.54
C LEU A 104 12.94 -2.57 1.70
N ASP A 105 13.70 -3.02 2.70
CA ASP A 105 15.07 -2.58 2.93
C ASP A 105 15.99 -3.08 1.80
N ASP A 106 15.81 -4.34 1.35
CA ASP A 106 16.54 -4.93 0.23
C ASP A 106 16.33 -4.18 -1.11
N LEU A 107 15.22 -3.46 -1.28
CA LEU A 107 14.96 -2.64 -2.47
C LEU A 107 15.73 -1.32 -2.51
N GLN A 108 16.24 -0.85 -1.37
CA GLN A 108 16.92 0.45 -1.25
C GLN A 108 18.45 0.36 -1.40
N ASP A 109 19.02 -0.85 -1.36
CA ASP A 109 20.45 -1.16 -1.55
C ASP A 109 20.82 -1.43 -3.03
#